data_AF-A0A5D6XK86-F1
#
_entry.id   AF-A0A5D6XK86-F1
#
_cell.length_a   1.000
_cell.length_b   1.000
_cell.length_c   1.000
_cell.angle_alpha   90.00
_cell.angle_beta   90.00
_cell.angle_gamma   90.00
#
_symmetry.space_group_name_H-M   'P 1'
#
loop_
_entity.id
_entity.type
_entity.pdbx_description
1 polymer ?
#
loop_
_entity_poly.entity_id
_entity_poly.type
_entity_poly.pdbx_seq_one_letter_code
_entity_poly.pdbx_strand_id
1 'polypeptide(L)'
;MSASTVASSEALRLYRAIYRAAAQMPTRDRRNYVRRRLRFEYEEHRQETRPERIAFLLRLAETQLETVEVQAAHLTSTFSSPNYHRT
;
A
#
# COMPACT_ATOMS: atom_id res chain seq x y z
N MET A 1 2.26 26.77 -4.84
CA MET A 1 2.80 25.66 -4.02
C MET A 1 4.07 25.14 -4.67
N SER A 2 5.12 24.81 -3.90
CA SER A 2 6.38 24.27 -4.46
C SER A 2 6.21 22.79 -4.87
N ALA A 3 6.93 22.32 -5.88
CA ALA A 3 6.87 20.94 -6.38
C ALA A 3 7.17 19.90 -5.28
N SER A 4 8.07 20.24 -4.35
CA SER A 4 8.37 19.42 -3.17
C SER A 4 7.15 19.24 -2.25
N THR A 5 6.37 20.30 -2.03
CA THR A 5 5.17 20.26 -1.17
C THR A 5 4.08 19.36 -1.75
N VAL A 6 3.88 19.40 -3.07
CA VAL A 6 2.89 18.56 -3.78
C VAL A 6 3.29 17.08 -3.68
N ALA A 7 4.55 16.77 -3.91
CA ALA A 7 5.06 15.41 -3.78
C ALA A 7 4.89 14.86 -2.35
N SER A 8 5.18 15.67 -1.33
CA SER A 8 4.97 15.28 0.07
C SER A 8 3.50 15.03 0.41
N SER A 9 2.58 15.88 -0.08
CA SER A 9 1.14 15.67 0.15
C SER A 9 0.64 14.39 -0.52
N GLU A 10 1.14 14.09 -1.71
CA GLU A 10 0.74 12.92 -2.49
C GLU A 10 1.29 11.62 -1.88
N ALA A 11 2.56 11.62 -1.46
CA ALA A 11 3.16 10.52 -0.72
C ALA A 11 2.35 10.18 0.53
N LEU A 12 1.92 11.19 1.30
CA LEU A 12 1.12 10.99 2.52
C LEU A 12 -0.30 10.50 2.22
N ARG A 13 -0.91 10.99 1.13
CA ARG A 13 -2.21 10.50 0.65
C ARG A 13 -2.14 9.01 0.34
N LEU A 14 -1.16 8.60 -0.46
CA LEU A 14 -0.92 7.21 -0.84
C LEU A 14 -0.60 6.33 0.37
N TYR A 15 0.26 6.78 1.28
CA TYR A 15 0.58 6.05 2.50
C TYR A 15 -0.69 5.71 3.31
N ARG A 16 -1.55 6.71 3.52
CA ARG A 16 -2.82 6.53 4.25
C ARG A 16 -3.78 5.63 3.50
N ALA A 17 -3.86 5.75 2.17
CA ALA A 17 -4.70 4.90 1.34
C ALA A 17 -4.27 3.42 1.46
N ILE A 18 -2.99 3.12 1.26
CA ILE A 18 -2.46 1.74 1.36
C ILE A 18 -2.65 1.21 2.78
N TYR A 19 -2.42 2.03 3.82
CA TYR A 19 -2.61 1.63 5.20
C TYR A 19 -4.07 1.24 5.52
N ARG A 20 -5.04 1.95 4.92
CA ARG A 20 -6.48 1.65 5.02
C ARG A 20 -6.86 0.43 4.20
N ALA A 21 -6.36 0.29 2.97
CA ALA A 21 -6.56 -0.89 2.13
C ALA A 21 -6.03 -2.16 2.82
N ALA A 22 -4.85 -2.09 3.46
CA ALA A 22 -4.30 -3.17 4.27
C ALA A 22 -5.23 -3.59 5.43
N ALA A 23 -6.04 -2.68 5.98
CA ALA A 23 -7.00 -3.00 7.03
C ALA A 23 -8.09 -3.97 6.56
N GLN A 24 -8.38 -3.98 5.25
CA GLN A 24 -9.35 -4.87 4.61
C GLN A 24 -8.81 -6.29 4.37
N MET A 25 -7.52 -6.55 4.65
CA MET A 25 -6.97 -7.90 4.55
C MET A 25 -7.67 -8.84 5.56
N PRO A 26 -8.03 -10.07 5.14
CA PRO A 26 -8.85 -10.98 5.95
C PRO A 26 -8.10 -11.57 7.15
N THR A 27 -6.76 -11.58 7.11
CA THR A 27 -5.94 -12.10 8.22
C THR A 27 -5.05 -11.02 8.81
N ARG A 28 -4.81 -11.14 10.13
CA ARG A 28 -3.91 -10.26 10.88
C ARG A 28 -2.49 -10.28 10.31
N ASP A 29 -2.00 -11.44 9.88
CA ASP A 29 -0.63 -11.56 9.36
C ASP A 29 -0.45 -10.85 8.02
N ARG A 30 -1.42 -10.97 7.10
CA ARG A 30 -1.40 -10.25 5.82
C ARG A 30 -1.49 -8.74 6.04
N ARG A 31 -2.40 -8.28 6.91
CA ARG A 31 -2.50 -6.87 7.31
C ARG A 31 -1.17 -6.33 7.86
N ASN A 32 -0.55 -7.07 8.78
CA ASN A 32 0.70 -6.66 9.42
C ASN A 32 1.87 -6.68 8.44
N TYR A 33 1.92 -7.66 7.53
CA TYR A 33 2.93 -7.72 6.48
C TYR A 33 2.88 -6.46 5.61
N VAL A 34 1.72 -6.13 5.05
CA VAL A 34 1.56 -4.95 4.18
C VAL A 34 1.93 -3.67 4.93
N ARG A 35 1.46 -3.50 6.17
CA ARG A 35 1.80 -2.31 6.98
C ARG A 35 3.28 -2.18 7.30
N ARG A 36 3.95 -3.29 7.64
CA ARG A 36 5.41 -3.30 7.89
C ARG A 36 6.18 -2.96 6.62
N ARG A 37 5.81 -3.55 5.49
CA ARG A 37 6.45 -3.30 4.20
C ARG A 37 6.26 -1.84 3.75
N LEU A 38 5.04 -1.33 3.84
CA LEU A 38 4.72 0.08 3.55
C LEU A 38 5.59 1.03 4.37
N ARG A 39 5.67 0.82 5.70
CA ARG A 39 6.50 1.65 6.57
C ARG A 39 7.97 1.57 6.18
N PHE A 40 8.48 0.37 5.94
CA PHE A 40 9.87 0.15 5.55
C PHE A 40 10.23 0.93 4.28
N GLU A 41 9.45 0.81 3.21
CA GLU A 41 9.73 1.46 1.92
C GLU A 41 9.67 3.00 2.01
N TYR A 42 8.72 3.53 2.79
CA TYR A 42 8.63 4.99 3.00
C TYR A 42 9.79 5.54 3.84
N GLU A 43 10.26 4.79 4.85
CA GLU A 43 11.43 5.20 5.62
C GLU A 43 12.72 5.09 4.80
N GLU A 44 12.86 4.03 3.98
CA GLU A 44 13.99 3.82 3.06
C GLU A 44 14.18 5.00 2.09
N HIS A 45 13.08 5.59 1.62
CA HIS A 45 13.10 6.68 0.65
C HIS A 45 12.79 8.06 1.22
N ARG A 46 12.74 8.20 2.55
CA ARG A 46 12.36 9.46 3.23
C ARG A 46 13.22 10.68 2.84
N GLN A 47 14.47 10.45 2.48
CA GLN A 47 15.44 11.49 2.13
C GLN A 47 15.65 11.63 0.60
N GLU A 48 14.85 10.98 -0.23
CA GLU A 48 14.96 11.13 -1.68
C GLU A 48 14.60 12.56 -2.09
N THR A 49 15.46 13.20 -2.89
CA THR A 49 15.31 14.58 -3.35
C THR A 49 15.26 14.70 -4.86
N ARG A 50 15.62 13.64 -5.60
CA ARG A 50 15.65 13.65 -7.06
C ARG A 50 14.21 13.61 -7.60
N PRO A 51 13.74 14.65 -8.33
CA PRO A 51 12.35 14.74 -8.75
C PRO A 51 11.86 13.54 -9.56
N GLU A 52 12.68 13.04 -10.48
CA GLU A 52 12.36 11.88 -11.32
C GLU A 52 12.17 10.61 -10.49
N ARG A 53 13.00 10.42 -9.46
CA ARG A 53 12.91 9.26 -8.57
C ARG A 53 11.68 9.35 -7.68
N ILE A 54 11.36 10.54 -7.16
CA ILE A 54 10.13 10.78 -6.40
C ILE A 54 8.91 10.47 -7.28
N ALA A 55 8.87 10.97 -8.51
CA ALA A 55 7.76 10.72 -9.44
C ALA A 55 7.59 9.22 -9.73
N PHE A 56 8.70 8.49 -9.92
CA PHE A 56 8.67 7.03 -10.05
C PHE A 56 8.10 6.35 -8.81
N LEU A 57 8.56 6.73 -7.61
CA LEU A 57 8.11 6.13 -6.35
C LEU A 57 6.63 6.38 -6.09
N LEU A 58 6.10 7.55 -6.44
CA LEU A 58 4.67 7.84 -6.34
C LEU A 58 3.83 6.93 -7.25
N ARG A 59 4.24 6.74 -8.52
CA ARG A 59 3.57 5.80 -9.44
C ARG A 59 3.66 4.35 -8.98
N LEU A 60 4.80 3.97 -8.38
CA LEU A 60 4.95 2.65 -7.78
C LEU A 60 3.96 2.47 -6.62
N ALA A 61 3.82 3.47 -5.74
CA ALA A 61 2.88 3.43 -4.64
C ALA A 61 1.41 3.39 -5.11
N GLU A 62 1.06 4.05 -6.23
CA GLU A 62 -0.25 3.91 -6.88
C GLU A 62 -0.51 2.45 -7.32
N THR A 63 0.43 1.86 -8.05
CA THR A 63 0.35 0.45 -8.47
C THR A 63 0.23 -0.51 -7.28
N GLN A 64 0.98 -0.22 -6.21
CA GLN A 64 0.93 -1.01 -4.98
C GLN A 64 -0.42 -0.87 -4.27
N LEU A 65 -1.03 0.32 -4.27
CA LEU A 65 -2.38 0.52 -3.74
C LEU A 65 -3.40 -0.35 -4.47
N GLU A 66 -3.43 -0.30 -5.80
CA GLU A 66 -4.33 -1.13 -6.61
C GLU A 66 -4.12 -2.62 -6.32
N THR A 67 -2.85 -3.05 -6.22
CA THR A 67 -2.50 -4.43 -5.88
C THR A 67 -3.04 -4.84 -4.52
N VAL A 68 -2.89 -4.00 -3.50
CA VAL A 68 -3.38 -4.28 -2.14
C VAL A 68 -4.91 -4.34 -2.11
N GLU A 69 -5.60 -3.47 -2.84
CA GLU A 69 -7.06 -3.48 -2.95
C GLU A 69 -7.58 -4.74 -3.62
N VAL A 70 -7.01 -5.14 -4.77
CA VAL A 70 -7.36 -6.38 -5.47
C VAL A 70 -7.08 -7.60 -4.60
N GLN A 71 -5.93 -7.64 -3.92
CA GLN A 71 -5.61 -8.75 -3.02
C GLN A 71 -6.54 -8.81 -1.81
N ALA A 72 -6.90 -7.68 -1.21
CA ALA A 72 -7.83 -7.64 -0.09
C ALA A 72 -9.21 -8.18 -0.52
N ALA A 73 -9.72 -7.76 -1.67
CA ALA A 73 -10.99 -8.24 -2.22
C ALA A 73 -10.93 -9.74 -2.54
N HIS A 74 -9.91 -10.18 -3.28
CA HIS A 74 -9.74 -11.57 -3.67
C HIS A 74 -9.59 -12.50 -2.47
N LEU A 75 -8.71 -12.18 -1.52
CA LEU A 75 -8.49 -13.00 -0.33
C LEU A 75 -9.74 -13.02 0.55
N THR A 76 -10.44 -11.91 0.72
CA THR A 76 -11.70 -11.89 1.48
C THR A 76 -12.73 -12.83 0.85
N SER A 77 -12.92 -12.77 -0.47
CA SER A 77 -13.81 -13.68 -1.20
C SER A 77 -13.42 -15.15 -1.02
N THR A 78 -12.12 -15.46 -1.12
CA THR A 78 -11.61 -16.83 -0.96
C THR A 78 -11.84 -17.36 0.45
N PHE A 79 -11.56 -16.56 1.49
CA PHE A 79 -11.76 -16.96 2.89
C PHE A 79 -13.24 -17.06 3.29
N SER A 80 -14.13 -16.34 2.63
CA SER A 80 -15.58 -16.45 2.84
C SER A 80 -16.23 -17.61 2.10
N SER A 81 -15.48 -18.33 1.25
CA SER A 81 -16.04 -19.43 0.45
C SER A 81 -16.32 -20.66 1.32
N PRO A 82 -17.54 -21.25 1.30
CA PRO A 82 -17.92 -22.36 2.19
C PRO A 82 -17.03 -23.60 2.09
N ASN A 83 -16.37 -23.79 0.95
CA ASN A 83 -15.49 -24.94 0.69
C ASN A 83 -14.02 -24.66 1.03
N TYR A 84 -13.65 -23.46 1.49
CA TYR A 84 -12.24 -23.11 1.76
C TYR A 84 -11.59 -24.00 2.82
N HIS A 85 -12.35 -24.44 3.82
CA HIS A 85 -11.87 -25.30 4.91
C HIS A 85 -12.05 -26.81 4.65
N ARG A 86 -12.61 -27.21 3.50
CA ARG A 86 -12.69 -28.63 3.10
C ARG A 86 -11.41 -29.00 2.36
N THR A 87 -10.38 -29.35 3.12
CA THR A 87 -9.18 -30.05 2.63
C THR A 87 -9.07 -31.38 3.34
#